data_AF-A0AAD9C9A6-F1
#
_entry.id   AF-A0AAD9C9A6-F1
#
_cell.length_a   1.000
_cell.length_b   1.000
_cell.length_c   1.000
_cell.angle_alpha   90.00
_cell.angle_beta   90.00
_cell.angle_gamma   90.00
#
_symmetry.space_group_name_H-M   'P 1'
#
loop_
_entity.id
_entity.type
_entity.pdbx_description
1 polymer ?
#
loop_
_entity_poly.entity_id
_entity_poly.type
_entity_poly.pdbx_seq_one_letter_code
_entity_poly.pdbx_strand_id
1 'polypeptide(L)'
;MSYIRAEREGDWLLHLTTFRKMLPYYFAAGHVNYARYGLYYLRSMEKLPPHVQGYFLQGQHVTRQIRGIWNGLWSDQFIESTFMRYSHSTGGIIGITLKPEALGPEPPHLLQD
;
A
#
# COMPACT_ATOMS: atom_id res chain seq x y z
N MET A 1 3.32 7.58 18.82
CA MET A 1 2.52 8.58 18.06
C MET A 1 3.20 9.07 16.78
N SER A 2 4.54 9.15 16.69
CA SER A 2 5.24 9.73 15.52
C SER A 2 5.10 8.96 14.19
N TYR A 3 4.91 7.64 14.20
CA TYR A 3 4.69 6.86 12.97
C TYR A 3 3.37 7.23 12.28
N ILE A 4 2.29 7.35 13.06
CA ILE A 4 0.98 7.79 12.55
C ILE A 4 1.09 9.18 11.93
N ARG A 5 1.82 10.08 12.58
CA ARG A 5 2.08 11.43 12.06
C ARG A 5 2.81 11.39 10.73
N ALA A 6 3.87 10.59 10.62
CA ALA A 6 4.63 10.45 9.37
C ALA A 6 3.73 10.10 8.19
N GLU A 7 2.81 9.17 8.40
CA GLU A 7 1.91 8.66 7.37
C GLU A 7 0.78 9.64 7.05
N ARG A 8 0.21 10.28 8.08
CA ARG A 8 -0.83 11.30 7.91
C ARG A 8 -0.33 12.51 7.14
N GLU A 9 0.92 12.93 7.41
CA GLU A 9 1.59 14.07 6.78
C GLU A 9 2.29 13.70 5.45
N GLY A 10 2.56 12.41 5.22
CA GLY A 10 3.40 11.98 4.11
C GLY A 10 4.87 12.40 4.29
N ASP A 11 5.37 12.40 5.52
CA ASP A 11 6.77 12.66 5.84
C ASP A 11 7.59 11.36 5.76
N TRP A 12 8.31 11.21 4.65
CA TRP A 12 9.08 10.01 4.35
C TRP A 12 10.28 9.81 5.28
N LEU A 13 10.95 10.88 5.71
CA LEU A 13 12.12 10.76 6.57
C LEU A 13 11.71 10.38 8.00
N LEU A 14 10.60 10.96 8.47
CA LEU A 14 10.01 10.59 9.74
C LEU A 14 9.49 9.15 9.70
N HIS A 15 8.91 8.72 8.58
CA HIS A 15 8.49 7.32 8.37
C HIS A 15 9.63 6.34 8.58
N LEU A 16 10.75 6.50 7.86
CA LEU A 16 11.90 5.60 8.00
C LEU A 16 12.51 5.63 9.41
N THR A 17 12.58 6.82 10.00
CA THR A 17 13.12 6.99 11.36
C THR A 17 12.26 6.28 12.40
N THR A 18 10.95 6.41 12.30
CA THR A 18 10.01 5.81 13.25
C THR A 18 9.86 4.31 13.02
N PHE A 19 9.84 3.85 11.76
CA PHE A 19 9.87 2.43 11.42
C PHE A 19 11.12 1.73 11.99
N ARG A 20 12.30 2.34 11.84
CA ARG A 20 13.55 1.83 12.44
C ARG A 20 13.46 1.71 13.96
N LYS A 21 12.84 2.69 14.63
CA LYS A 21 12.61 2.66 16.09
C LYS A 21 11.59 1.60 16.51
N MET A 22 10.64 1.25 15.64
CA MET A 22 9.64 0.21 15.92
C MET A 22 10.19 -1.22 15.77
N LEU A 23 11.17 -1.43 14.88
CA LEU A 23 11.73 -2.77 14.59
C LEU A 23 12.13 -3.61 15.82
N PRO A 24 12.85 -3.06 16.82
CA PRO A 24 13.22 -3.82 18.02
C PRO A 24 12.02 -4.39 18.78
N TYR A 25 10.86 -3.69 18.76
CA TYR A 25 9.66 -4.16 19.44
C TYR A 25 9.04 -5.37 18.75
N TYR A 26 9.14 -5.49 17.41
CA TYR A 26 8.71 -6.71 16.71
C TYR A 26 9.56 -7.93 17.09
N PHE A 27 10.86 -7.75 17.28
CA PHE A 27 11.73 -8.80 17.80
C PHE A 27 11.38 -9.17 19.24
N ALA A 28 11.21 -8.18 20.12
CA ALA A 28 10.89 -8.39 21.52
C ALA A 28 9.52 -9.06 21.72
N ALA A 29 8.54 -8.76 20.87
CA ALA A 29 7.20 -9.34 20.92
C ALA A 29 7.09 -10.73 20.25
N GLY A 30 8.19 -11.31 19.76
CA GLY A 30 8.16 -12.62 19.09
C GLY A 30 7.56 -12.61 17.68
N HIS A 31 7.29 -11.43 17.11
CA HIS A 31 6.80 -11.27 15.73
C HIS A 31 7.95 -11.37 14.72
N VAL A 32 8.69 -12.49 14.76
CA VAL A 32 9.95 -12.68 14.02
C VAL A 32 9.82 -12.53 12.51
N ASN A 33 8.68 -12.92 11.91
CA ASN A 33 8.44 -12.74 10.47
C ASN A 33 8.29 -11.26 10.13
N TYR A 34 7.50 -10.50 10.90
CA TYR A 34 7.35 -9.06 10.72
C TYR A 34 8.68 -8.33 10.95
N ALA A 35 9.45 -8.74 11.95
CA ALA A 35 10.77 -8.15 12.22
C ALA A 35 11.75 -8.40 11.05
N ARG A 36 11.80 -9.63 10.52
CA ARG A 36 12.66 -10.01 9.39
C ARG A 36 12.30 -9.23 8.13
N TYR A 37 11.03 -9.26 7.71
CA TYR A 37 10.59 -8.58 6.50
C TYR A 37 10.57 -7.06 6.68
N GLY A 38 10.30 -6.56 7.89
CA GLY A 38 10.41 -5.15 8.21
C GLY A 38 11.85 -4.65 8.08
N LEU A 39 12.84 -5.42 8.54
CA LEU A 39 14.25 -5.07 8.34
C LEU A 39 14.60 -5.02 6.85
N TYR A 40 14.18 -6.03 6.07
CA TYR A 40 14.37 -6.04 4.62
C TYR A 40 13.72 -4.82 3.95
N TYR A 41 12.48 -4.49 4.32
CA TYR A 41 11.77 -3.31 3.86
C TYR A 41 12.58 -2.04 4.15
N LEU A 42 13.01 -1.82 5.40
CA LEU A 42 13.77 -0.64 5.78
C LEU A 42 15.05 -0.49 4.94
N ARG A 43 15.82 -1.57 4.76
CA ARG A 43 17.05 -1.54 3.94
C ARG A 43 16.77 -1.25 2.47
N SER A 44 15.66 -1.75 1.94
CA SER A 44 15.23 -1.50 0.57
C SER A 44 14.82 -0.04 0.38
N MET A 45 14.08 0.51 1.35
CA MET A 45 13.61 1.90 1.33
C MET A 45 14.74 2.93 1.49
N GLU A 46 15.82 2.59 2.19
CA GLU A 46 17.03 3.43 2.27
C GLU A 46 17.83 3.49 0.97
N LYS A 47 17.61 2.53 0.06
CA LYS A 47 18.36 2.36 -1.20
C LYS A 47 17.48 2.54 -2.44
N LEU A 48 16.42 3.34 -2.33
CA LEU A 48 15.55 3.62 -3.45
C LEU A 48 16.30 4.33 -4.60
N PRO A 49 15.95 4.06 -5.86
CA PRO A 49 16.45 4.85 -6.98
C PRO A 49 16.14 6.34 -6.77
N PRO A 50 17.03 7.28 -7.18
CA PRO A 50 16.85 8.71 -6.89
C PRO A 50 15.52 9.29 -7.34
N HIS A 51 14.99 8.84 -8.49
CA HIS A 51 13.70 9.30 -9.00
C HIS A 51 12.52 8.89 -8.08
N VAL A 52 12.52 7.65 -7.57
CA VAL A 52 11.50 7.16 -6.62
C VAL A 52 11.63 7.88 -5.29
N GLN A 53 12.87 8.04 -4.81
CA GLN A 53 13.13 8.78 -3.58
C GLN A 53 12.60 10.21 -3.66
N GLY A 54 12.75 10.87 -4.82
CA GLY A 54 12.19 12.20 -5.09
C GLY A 54 10.68 12.26 -4.89
N TYR A 55 9.93 11.30 -5.45
CA TYR A 55 8.48 11.20 -5.24
C TYR A 55 8.10 10.93 -3.79
N PHE A 56 8.87 10.08 -3.09
CA PHE A 56 8.58 9.72 -1.71
C PHE A 56 8.82 10.89 -0.75
N LEU A 57 9.89 11.65 -0.97
CA LEU A 57 10.18 12.90 -0.24
C LEU A 57 9.11 13.98 -0.46
N GLN A 58 8.39 13.94 -1.58
CA GLN A 58 7.21 14.79 -1.84
C GLN A 58 5.94 14.24 -1.19
N GLY A 59 6.03 13.18 -0.39
CA GLY A 59 4.89 12.58 0.31
C GLY A 59 3.96 11.76 -0.59
N GLN A 60 4.45 11.29 -1.75
CA GLN A 60 3.69 10.44 -2.67
C GLN A 60 3.75 8.94 -2.31
N HIS A 61 4.40 8.59 -1.21
CA HIS A 61 4.35 7.22 -0.66
C HIS A 61 3.04 6.92 0.08
N VAL A 62 2.26 7.96 0.41
CA VAL A 62 0.94 7.81 1.06
C VAL A 62 -0.19 8.16 0.10
N THR A 63 -1.34 7.56 0.34
CA THR A 63 -2.56 7.77 -0.44
C THR A 63 -3.48 8.76 0.26
N ARG A 64 -4.28 9.52 -0.50
CA ARG A 64 -5.20 10.52 0.04
C ARG A 64 -6.51 10.51 -0.76
N GLN A 65 -7.65 10.54 -0.10
CA GLN A 65 -8.96 10.69 -0.77
C GLN A 65 -9.22 12.15 -1.16
N ILE A 66 -8.78 13.09 -0.32
CA ILE A 66 -8.94 14.53 -0.50
C ILE A 66 -7.59 15.22 -0.31
N ARG A 67 -7.42 16.45 -0.81
CA ARG A 67 -6.19 17.23 -0.59
C ARG A 67 -6.11 17.70 0.87
N GLY A 68 -4.92 17.71 1.46
CA GLY A 68 -4.70 18.11 2.85
C GLY A 68 -3.40 17.58 3.45
N ILE A 69 -3.08 18.06 4.66
CA ILE A 69 -1.82 17.75 5.35
C ILE A 69 -1.98 16.58 6.33
N TRP A 70 -3.17 16.27 6.85
CA TRP A 70 -3.37 15.23 7.88
C TRP A 70 -4.30 14.09 7.43
N ASN A 71 -4.29 13.77 6.14
CA ASN A 71 -5.23 12.84 5.54
C ASN A 71 -4.56 11.75 4.70
N GLY A 72 -3.24 11.58 4.86
CA GLY A 72 -2.52 10.44 4.33
C GLY A 72 -2.97 9.13 4.97
N LEU A 73 -3.04 8.08 4.16
CA LEU A 73 -3.35 6.71 4.54
C LEU A 73 -2.35 5.75 3.89
N TRP A 74 -2.03 4.68 4.61
CA TRP A 74 -1.35 3.52 4.04
C TRP A 74 -2.13 2.98 2.84
N SER A 75 -1.41 2.53 1.80
CA SER A 75 -2.02 2.02 0.58
C SER A 75 -3.00 0.87 0.83
N ASP A 76 -2.65 -0.04 1.74
CA ASP A 76 -3.49 -1.18 2.12
C ASP A 76 -4.81 -0.73 2.75
N GLN A 77 -4.73 0.16 3.76
CA GLN A 77 -5.92 0.74 4.39
C GLN A 77 -6.77 1.55 3.40
N PHE A 78 -6.14 2.24 2.45
CA PHE A 78 -6.85 2.99 1.42
C PHE A 78 -7.64 2.07 0.49
N ILE A 79 -7.02 1.00 0.00
CA ILE A 79 -7.68 0.00 -0.84
C ILE A 79 -8.84 -0.66 -0.10
N GLU A 80 -8.64 -1.00 1.18
CA GLU A 80 -9.69 -1.58 2.01
C GLU A 80 -10.89 -0.62 2.16
N SER A 81 -10.60 0.67 2.41
CA SER A 81 -11.64 1.69 2.57
C SER A 81 -12.37 2.08 1.28
N THR A 82 -11.82 1.71 0.12
CA THR A 82 -12.32 2.09 -1.21
C THR A 82 -12.72 0.83 -1.98
N PHE A 83 -11.81 0.25 -2.75
CA PHE A 83 -12.07 -0.83 -3.69
C PHE A 83 -12.68 -2.07 -3.01
N MET A 84 -12.10 -2.55 -1.90
CA MET A 84 -12.60 -3.76 -1.23
C MET A 84 -13.96 -3.53 -0.59
N ARG A 85 -14.14 -2.37 0.04
CA ARG A 85 -15.44 -1.98 0.61
C ARG A 85 -16.53 -1.93 -0.46
N TYR A 86 -16.24 -1.33 -1.63
CA TYR A 86 -17.22 -1.28 -2.73
C TYR A 86 -17.46 -2.67 -3.33
N SER A 87 -16.43 -3.48 -3.55
CA SER A 87 -16.58 -4.82 -4.14
C SER A 87 -17.33 -5.79 -3.23
N HIS A 88 -17.23 -5.64 -1.90
CA HIS A 88 -17.93 -6.50 -0.95
C HIS A 88 -19.27 -5.93 -0.46
N SER A 89 -19.65 -4.73 -0.90
CA SER A 89 -20.96 -4.15 -0.59
C SER A 89 -22.08 -4.81 -1.40
N THR A 90 -23.34 -4.56 -1.02
CA THR A 90 -24.52 -5.10 -1.71
C THR A 90 -24.52 -4.70 -3.19
N GLY A 91 -24.38 -5.68 -4.10
CA GLY A 91 -24.24 -5.45 -5.54
C GLY A 91 -22.80 -5.37 -6.06
N GLY A 92 -21.80 -5.58 -5.19
CA GLY A 92 -20.39 -5.68 -5.56
C GLY A 92 -19.99 -7.05 -6.12
N ILE A 93 -18.74 -7.15 -6.58
CA ILE A 93 -18.19 -8.34 -7.24
C ILE A 93 -17.85 -9.41 -6.18
N ILE A 94 -18.68 -10.45 -6.12
CA ILE A 94 -18.42 -11.66 -5.33
C ILE A 94 -17.94 -12.75 -6.29
N GLY A 95 -16.65 -12.70 -6.62
CA GLY A 95 -16.00 -13.66 -7.50
C GLY A 95 -16.07 -13.32 -9.00
N ILE A 96 -15.15 -13.91 -9.75
CA ILE A 96 -15.11 -13.84 -11.23
C ILE A 96 -15.61 -15.18 -11.75
N THR A 97 -16.66 -15.15 -12.58
CA THR A 97 -17.14 -16.36 -13.26
C THR A 97 -16.27 -16.60 -14.50
N LEU A 98 -15.50 -17.70 -14.50
CA LEU A 98 -14.65 -18.10 -15.64
C LEU A 98 -15.37 -19.03 -16.64
N LYS A 99 -16.70 -19.10 -16.58
CA LYS A 99 -17.48 -19.89 -17.52
C LYS A 99 -17.42 -19.24 -18.91
N PRO A 100 -17.04 -19.97 -19.97
CA PRO A 100 -16.95 -19.43 -21.32
C PRO A 100 -18.24 -18.77 -21.80
N GLU A 101 -19.39 -19.19 -21.28
CA GLU A 101 -20.71 -18.67 -21.67
C GLU A 101 -21.05 -17.32 -21.00
N ALA A 102 -20.38 -16.98 -19.90
CA ALA A 102 -20.58 -15.74 -19.14
C ALA A 102 -19.54 -14.67 -19.48
N LEU A 103 -18.40 -15.08 -20.02
CA LEU A 103 -17.41 -14.22 -20.65
C LEU A 103 -17.97 -13.92 -22.05
N GLY A 104 -18.49 -12.71 -22.27
CA GLY A 104 -19.00 -12.31 -23.58
C GLY A 104 -18.00 -12.59 -24.72
N PRO A 105 -18.43 -12.51 -25.98
CA PRO A 105 -17.58 -12.90 -27.12
C PRO A 105 -16.19 -12.27 -27.03
N GLU A 106 -15.16 -13.11 -27.20
CA GLU A 106 -13.76 -12.70 -27.21
C GLU A 106 -13.59 -11.43 -28.05
N PRO A 107 -13.01 -10.36 -27.50
CA PRO A 107 -12.90 -9.12 -28.23
C PRO A 107 -11.99 -9.34 -29.45
N PRO A 108 -12.35 -8.79 -30.63
CA PRO A 108 -11.76 -9.17 -31.92
C PRO A 108 -10.26 -8.89 -32.06
N HIS A 109 -9.64 -8.20 -31.10
CA HIS A 109 -8.20 -7.92 -31.07
C HIS A 109 -7.37 -9.03 -30.40
N LEU A 110 -7.99 -10.05 -29.81
CA LEU A 110 -7.33 -11.24 -29.25
C LEU A 110 -7.39 -12.47 -30.17
N LEU A 111 -8.00 -12.33 -31.35
CA LEU A 111 -8.14 -13.38 -32.38
C LEU A 111 -7.18 -13.19 -33.57
N GLN A 112 -6.03 -12.56 -33.35
CA GLN A 112 -4.95 -12.54 -34.34
C GLN A 112 -3.87 -13.51 -33.86
N ASP A 113 -3.69 -14.56 -34.67
CA ASP A 113 -2.78 -15.70 -34.46
C ASP A 113 -1.34 -15.31 -34.13
#